data_AF-A0A963KIE3-F1
#
_entry.id   AF-A0A963KIE3-F1
#
_cell.length_a   1.000
_cell.length_b   1.000
_cell.length_c   1.000
_cell.angle_alpha   90.00
_cell.angle_beta   90.00
_cell.angle_gamma   90.00
#
_symmetry.space_group_name_H-M   'P 1'
#
loop_
_entity.id
_entity.type
_entity.pdbx_description
1 polymer ?
#
loop_
_entity_poly.entity_id
_entity_poly.type
_entity_poly.pdbx_seq_one_letter_code
_entity_poly.pdbx_strand_id
1 'polypeptide(L)'
;RLKAGVVWINTANQFDASCGFGGYRESGFGREGGREGLMEYLVARDDDARPARPRAVKAGRLVASAPAIDRTAKLYVGGKQVRPDGGYSRTLSVNGQPVAVMPEANRKDVRNAVEAARKAVGWERTAGHGRAQVLYFLAENLQAQRERFVQTLSLVQTAQQAAAEFDAAIETLFYYAAWADKFDGQVHQPPMHGIVTALNEPLGVIGIVCPDEAPLLGLLALVAPAIALGNRVVVLPSTHLPLIATDLYQVLDTSDLPDGVVNIVTDAGKTLSAVLASHADVDAVWRHDGDAEGCAEIERLSASNLKRTWVGGSRGRDWARAGQGRGQEFLRHASQVKNIWVPYGV
;
A
#
# COMPACT_ATOMS: atom_id res chain seq x y z
N ARG A 1 -16.94 -13.29 -12.68
CA ARG A 1 -17.50 -12.62 -11.47
C ARG A 1 -17.79 -11.17 -11.84
N LEU A 2 -18.92 -10.62 -11.42
CA LEU A 2 -19.33 -9.26 -11.78
C LEU A 2 -18.48 -8.21 -11.03
N LYS A 3 -17.98 -7.22 -11.75
CA LYS A 3 -17.27 -6.04 -11.22
C LYS A 3 -18.30 -4.91 -11.10
N ALA A 4 -18.97 -4.85 -9.95
CA ALA A 4 -20.10 -3.97 -9.67
C ALA A 4 -20.14 -3.62 -8.18
N GLY A 5 -20.68 -2.45 -7.82
CA GLY A 5 -20.89 -2.07 -6.42
C GLY A 5 -22.16 -2.69 -5.81
N VAL A 6 -23.15 -3.01 -6.65
CA VAL A 6 -24.41 -3.65 -6.24
C VAL A 6 -24.73 -4.81 -7.18
N VAL A 7 -25.21 -5.92 -6.62
CA VAL A 7 -25.70 -7.08 -7.36
C VAL A 7 -27.04 -7.50 -6.78
N TRP A 8 -28.04 -7.67 -7.64
CA TRP A 8 -29.33 -8.19 -7.25
C TRP A 8 -29.49 -9.63 -7.75
N ILE A 9 -29.84 -10.56 -6.86
CA ILE A 9 -30.16 -11.93 -7.23
C ILE A 9 -31.68 -12.06 -7.35
N ASN A 10 -32.16 -12.47 -8.53
CA ASN A 10 -33.59 -12.67 -8.84
C ASN A 10 -34.48 -11.42 -8.68
N THR A 11 -33.89 -10.23 -8.67
CA THR A 11 -34.60 -8.93 -8.64
C THR A 11 -33.72 -7.87 -9.32
N ALA A 12 -34.20 -6.64 -9.46
CA ALA A 12 -33.43 -5.49 -9.93
C ALA A 12 -33.95 -4.20 -9.30
N ASN A 13 -33.12 -3.16 -9.25
CA ASN A 13 -33.47 -1.81 -8.81
C ASN A 13 -34.10 -1.73 -7.41
N GLN A 14 -33.65 -2.58 -6.49
CA GLN A 14 -34.02 -2.50 -5.08
C GLN A 14 -33.08 -1.53 -4.36
N PHE A 15 -33.66 -0.67 -3.52
CA PHE A 15 -32.96 0.34 -2.74
C PHE A 15 -33.50 0.37 -1.32
N ASP A 16 -32.61 0.62 -0.37
CA ASP A 16 -32.97 0.88 1.02
C ASP A 16 -31.91 1.78 1.66
N ALA A 17 -32.32 2.64 2.60
CA ALA A 17 -31.41 3.59 3.23
C ALA A 17 -30.30 2.91 4.05
N SER A 18 -30.53 1.68 4.53
CA SER A 18 -29.53 0.91 5.28
C SER A 18 -28.54 0.14 4.41
N CYS A 19 -28.77 0.08 3.09
CA CYS A 19 -27.99 -0.71 2.14
C CYS A 19 -27.24 0.22 1.19
N GLY A 20 -25.91 0.28 1.29
CA GLY A 20 -25.12 1.16 0.46
C GLY A 20 -25.21 0.85 -1.04
N PHE A 21 -25.04 1.85 -1.87
CA PHE A 21 -24.82 1.70 -3.31
C PHE A 21 -23.67 2.60 -3.76
N GLY A 22 -23.07 2.28 -4.90
CA GLY A 22 -21.98 3.10 -5.44
C GLY A 22 -21.25 2.45 -6.60
N GLY A 23 -20.36 3.23 -7.20
CA GLY A 23 -19.63 2.88 -8.40
C GLY A 23 -18.55 1.81 -8.22
N TYR A 24 -18.10 1.31 -9.38
CA TYR A 24 -16.95 0.44 -9.56
C TYR A 24 -16.22 0.92 -10.82
N ARG A 25 -14.89 1.05 -10.81
CA ARG A 25 -14.10 1.62 -11.93
C ARG A 25 -14.62 3.03 -12.32
N GLU A 26 -14.85 3.26 -13.60
CA GLU A 26 -15.30 4.54 -14.16
C GLU A 26 -16.74 4.92 -13.77
N SER A 27 -17.48 4.05 -13.08
CA SER A 27 -18.74 4.45 -12.45
C SER A 27 -18.54 5.27 -11.16
N GLY A 28 -17.29 5.58 -10.79
CA GLY A 28 -16.93 6.35 -9.60
C GLY A 28 -16.58 5.47 -8.40
N PHE A 29 -16.39 6.12 -7.25
CA PHE A 29 -15.99 5.52 -5.98
C PHE A 29 -16.82 6.09 -4.82
N GLY A 30 -16.65 5.51 -3.63
CA GLY A 30 -17.45 5.82 -2.45
C GLY A 30 -18.77 5.03 -2.40
N ARG A 31 -19.47 5.12 -1.28
CA ARG A 31 -20.80 4.53 -1.09
C ARG A 31 -21.76 5.55 -0.52
N GLU A 32 -23.02 5.46 -0.93
CA GLU A 32 -24.13 6.22 -0.36
C GLU A 32 -25.12 5.25 0.27
N GLY A 33 -25.63 5.57 1.46
CA GLY A 33 -26.48 4.68 2.24
C GLY A 33 -25.71 3.70 3.14
N GLY A 34 -26.42 3.15 4.13
CA GLY A 34 -25.85 2.24 5.12
C GLY A 34 -24.81 2.88 6.04
N ARG A 35 -24.13 2.04 6.83
CA ARG A 35 -23.04 2.47 7.70
C ARG A 35 -21.77 2.75 6.91
N GLU A 36 -21.59 2.03 5.82
CA GLU A 36 -20.50 2.19 4.87
C GLU A 36 -20.48 3.59 4.25
N GLY A 37 -21.65 4.14 3.88
CA GLY A 37 -21.73 5.47 3.28
C GLY A 37 -21.44 6.61 4.26
N LEU A 38 -21.66 6.40 5.57
CA LEU A 38 -21.30 7.40 6.58
C LEU A 38 -19.80 7.71 6.55
N MET A 39 -18.96 6.73 6.22
CA MET A 39 -17.51 6.91 6.24
C MET A 39 -17.01 7.95 5.25
N GLU A 40 -17.75 8.22 4.16
CA GLU A 40 -17.41 9.25 3.16
C GLU A 40 -17.63 10.68 3.70
N TYR A 41 -18.42 10.82 4.76
CA TYR A 41 -18.76 12.11 5.38
C TYR A 41 -18.12 12.30 6.75
N LEU A 42 -17.30 11.35 7.21
CA LEU A 42 -16.66 11.39 8.52
C LEU A 42 -15.17 11.66 8.40
N VAL A 43 -14.68 12.53 9.28
CA VAL A 43 -13.24 12.75 9.51
C VAL A 43 -12.90 12.38 10.94
N ALA A 44 -11.66 11.95 11.16
CA ALA A 44 -11.18 11.61 12.50
C ALA A 44 -11.28 12.84 13.43
N ARG A 45 -12.00 12.68 14.54
CA ARG A 45 -12.18 13.75 15.54
C ARG A 45 -10.93 13.96 16.38
N ASP A 46 -10.25 12.88 16.72
CA ASP A 46 -9.07 12.89 17.58
C ASP A 46 -7.88 13.54 16.86
N ASP A 47 -7.26 14.54 17.47
CA ASP A 47 -6.04 15.19 16.97
C ASP A 47 -4.92 14.15 16.77
N ASP A 48 -4.95 13.09 17.57
CA ASP A 48 -4.02 11.97 17.53
C ASP A 48 -4.21 11.07 16.30
N ALA A 49 -5.37 11.12 15.67
CA ALA A 49 -5.70 10.42 14.43
C ALA A 49 -5.67 11.36 13.20
N ARG A 50 -5.38 12.66 13.39
CA ARG A 50 -5.25 13.62 12.29
C ARG A 50 -3.83 13.59 11.73
N PRO A 51 -3.67 13.77 10.40
CA PRO A 51 -2.37 13.93 9.77
C PRO A 51 -1.47 14.96 10.49
N ALA A 52 -0.35 14.51 11.06
CA ALA A 52 0.65 15.33 11.75
C ALA A 52 1.81 15.72 10.82
N ARG A 53 2.63 16.71 11.19
CA ARG A 53 3.83 17.03 10.41
C ARG A 53 4.79 15.81 10.44
N PRO A 54 5.34 15.38 9.29
CA PRO A 54 6.35 14.32 9.25
C PRO A 54 7.47 14.56 10.26
N ARG A 55 7.95 13.47 10.88
CA ARG A 55 9.16 13.54 11.70
C ARG A 55 10.34 13.88 10.80
N ALA A 56 11.19 14.82 11.21
CA ALA A 56 12.42 15.09 10.49
C ALA A 56 13.41 13.92 10.67
N VAL A 57 13.86 13.34 9.56
CA VAL A 57 14.98 12.38 9.49
C VAL A 57 16.03 12.91 8.52
N LYS A 58 17.27 12.46 8.66
CA LYS A 58 18.30 12.83 7.67
C LYS A 58 17.96 12.17 6.34
N ALA A 59 18.32 12.83 5.24
CA ALA A 59 18.18 12.27 3.91
C ALA A 59 19.52 11.70 3.45
N GLY A 60 19.51 10.47 2.95
CA GLY A 60 20.52 10.04 2.00
C GLY A 60 20.39 10.81 0.69
N ARG A 61 21.50 11.03 0.00
CA ARG A 61 21.54 11.73 -1.29
C ARG A 61 22.12 10.81 -2.35
N LEU A 62 21.42 10.72 -3.48
CA LEU A 62 21.94 10.03 -4.66
C LEU A 62 22.93 10.94 -5.40
N VAL A 63 24.16 10.44 -5.61
CA VAL A 63 25.27 11.16 -6.24
C VAL A 63 25.88 10.32 -7.37
N ALA A 64 26.48 11.00 -8.34
CA ALA A 64 27.26 10.36 -9.39
C ALA A 64 28.66 10.01 -8.85
N SER A 65 28.85 8.76 -8.45
CA SER A 65 30.16 8.21 -8.07
C SER A 65 30.16 6.70 -8.26
N ALA A 66 31.33 6.10 -8.48
CA ALA A 66 31.50 4.65 -8.58
C ALA A 66 31.99 4.10 -7.23
N PRO A 67 31.37 3.04 -6.68
CA PRO A 67 31.84 2.42 -5.45
C PRO A 67 33.08 1.55 -5.69
N ALA A 68 33.84 1.28 -4.62
CA ALA A 68 34.99 0.37 -4.68
C ALA A 68 34.60 -1.12 -4.76
N ILE A 69 33.39 -1.47 -4.32
CA ILE A 69 32.80 -2.83 -4.39
C ILE A 69 31.42 -2.71 -5.03
N ASP A 70 31.10 -3.62 -5.96
CA ASP A 70 29.78 -3.67 -6.56
C ASP A 70 28.72 -4.10 -5.52
N ARG A 71 28.01 -3.09 -5.01
CA ARG A 71 26.85 -3.23 -4.12
C ARG A 71 25.61 -2.66 -4.80
N THR A 72 25.51 -2.84 -6.11
CA THR A 72 24.40 -2.32 -6.91
C THR A 72 23.14 -3.12 -6.63
N ALA A 73 22.21 -2.50 -5.92
CA ALA A 73 20.89 -3.05 -5.73
C ALA A 73 20.12 -3.11 -7.05
N LYS A 74 19.08 -3.94 -7.07
CA LYS A 74 18.18 -4.13 -8.21
C LYS A 74 16.78 -3.63 -7.86
N LEU A 75 15.84 -3.74 -8.80
CA LEU A 75 14.41 -3.58 -8.52
C LEU A 75 13.84 -4.94 -8.10
N TYR A 76 12.70 -4.99 -7.43
CA TYR A 76 12.00 -6.23 -7.10
C TYR A 76 10.67 -6.29 -7.85
N VAL A 77 10.59 -7.13 -8.88
CA VAL A 77 9.43 -7.18 -9.78
C VAL A 77 9.09 -8.63 -10.08
N GLY A 78 7.86 -9.03 -9.75
CA GLY A 78 7.37 -10.38 -10.01
C GLY A 78 8.16 -11.47 -9.28
N GLY A 79 8.42 -11.28 -7.98
CA GLY A 79 9.10 -12.29 -7.13
C GLY A 79 10.60 -12.43 -7.38
N LYS A 80 11.22 -11.48 -8.09
CA LYS A 80 12.65 -11.56 -8.43
C LYS A 80 13.30 -10.20 -8.54
N GLN A 81 14.61 -10.19 -8.32
CA GLN A 81 15.43 -9.02 -8.53
C GLN A 81 15.73 -8.80 -10.02
N VAL A 82 15.41 -7.62 -10.55
CA VAL A 82 15.59 -7.26 -11.96
C VAL A 82 16.39 -5.98 -12.12
N ARG A 83 17.19 -5.90 -13.18
CA ARG A 83 17.91 -4.66 -13.52
C ARG A 83 16.90 -3.58 -13.95
N PRO A 84 17.15 -2.30 -13.64
CA PRO A 84 16.34 -1.22 -14.21
C PRO A 84 16.47 -1.26 -15.73
N ASP A 85 15.35 -1.06 -16.43
CA ASP A 85 15.30 -1.11 -17.89
C ASP A 85 16.25 -0.10 -18.54
N GLY A 86 16.38 1.10 -17.94
CA GLY A 86 17.31 2.12 -18.41
C GLY A 86 18.78 1.82 -18.13
N GLY A 87 19.10 0.82 -17.30
CA GLY A 87 20.47 0.45 -16.93
C GLY A 87 21.19 1.42 -15.99
N TYR A 88 20.53 2.51 -15.58
CA TYR A 88 21.14 3.54 -14.72
C TYR A 88 21.02 3.18 -13.24
N SER A 89 22.02 3.64 -12.48
CA SER A 89 22.06 3.57 -11.03
C SER A 89 22.84 4.75 -10.45
N ARG A 90 22.52 5.17 -9.23
CA ARG A 90 23.25 6.24 -8.52
C ARG A 90 23.73 5.78 -7.16
N THR A 91 24.85 6.34 -6.72
CA THR A 91 25.39 6.04 -5.39
C THR A 91 24.59 6.76 -4.33
N LEU A 92 24.02 6.01 -3.38
CA LEU A 92 23.45 6.55 -2.16
C LEU A 92 24.59 6.95 -1.23
N SER A 93 24.62 8.24 -0.88
CA SER A 93 25.55 8.83 0.08
C SER A 93 24.80 9.32 1.30
N VAL A 94 25.28 8.98 2.49
CA VAL A 94 24.71 9.42 3.76
C VAL A 94 25.80 10.10 4.57
N ASN A 95 25.54 11.34 5.01
CA ASN A 95 26.56 12.20 5.64
C ASN A 95 27.87 12.31 4.81
N GLY A 96 27.77 12.31 3.49
CA GLY A 96 28.90 12.41 2.56
C GLY A 96 29.63 11.08 2.29
N GLN A 97 29.27 9.99 2.96
CA GLN A 97 29.88 8.68 2.76
C GLN A 97 29.02 7.80 1.84
N PRO A 98 29.61 7.17 0.80
CA PRO A 98 28.87 6.25 -0.06
C PRO A 98 28.50 4.97 0.72
N VAL A 99 27.21 4.62 0.72
CA VAL A 99 26.69 3.45 1.47
C VAL A 99 26.24 2.31 0.55
N ALA A 100 25.62 2.62 -0.60
CA ALA A 100 25.10 1.65 -1.55
C ALA A 100 24.95 2.27 -2.95
N VAL A 101 24.64 1.46 -3.95
CA VAL A 101 24.28 1.94 -5.30
C VAL A 101 22.85 1.50 -5.61
N MET A 102 22.00 2.48 -5.92
CA MET A 102 20.56 2.29 -6.09
C MET A 102 20.18 2.39 -7.56
N PRO A 103 19.33 1.49 -8.08
CA PRO A 103 18.88 1.54 -9.46
C PRO A 103 17.95 2.74 -9.70
N GLU A 104 17.96 3.27 -10.93
CA GLU A 104 17.00 4.29 -11.36
C GLU A 104 15.94 3.64 -12.24
N ALA A 105 14.75 3.42 -11.65
CA ALA A 105 13.63 2.88 -12.42
C ALA A 105 13.07 3.92 -13.39
N ASN A 106 12.46 3.44 -14.47
CA ASN A 106 11.78 4.27 -15.46
C ASN A 106 10.31 3.85 -15.63
N ARG A 107 9.61 4.50 -16.57
CA ARG A 107 8.21 4.16 -16.90
C ARG A 107 8.01 2.70 -17.30
N LYS A 108 8.96 2.08 -17.99
CA LYS A 108 8.88 0.68 -18.43
C LYS A 108 9.02 -0.27 -17.25
N ASP A 109 9.83 0.04 -16.25
CA ASP A 109 9.90 -0.74 -15.01
C ASP A 109 8.57 -0.72 -14.25
N VAL A 110 7.91 0.45 -14.16
CA VAL A 110 6.57 0.56 -13.58
C VAL A 110 5.56 -0.29 -14.34
N ARG A 111 5.56 -0.23 -15.68
CA ARG A 111 4.70 -1.08 -16.51
C ARG A 111 4.94 -2.56 -16.24
N ASN A 112 6.20 -3.00 -16.20
CA ASN A 112 6.55 -4.40 -15.91
C ASN A 112 6.07 -4.82 -14.51
N ALA A 113 6.15 -3.93 -13.51
CA ALA A 113 5.64 -4.16 -12.16
C ALA A 113 4.10 -4.27 -12.12
N VAL A 114 3.40 -3.39 -12.85
CA VAL A 114 1.93 -3.47 -12.97
C VAL A 114 1.50 -4.76 -13.69
N GLU A 115 2.20 -5.16 -14.75
CA GLU A 115 1.96 -6.43 -15.44
C GLU A 115 2.15 -7.64 -14.51
N ALA A 116 3.21 -7.63 -13.69
CA ALA A 116 3.43 -8.67 -12.68
C ALA A 116 2.31 -8.69 -11.63
N ALA A 117 1.91 -7.53 -11.11
CA ALA A 117 0.81 -7.39 -10.16
C ALA A 117 -0.55 -7.83 -10.73
N ARG A 118 -0.79 -7.63 -12.03
CA ARG A 118 -2.00 -8.11 -12.72
C ARG A 118 -1.97 -9.62 -12.93
N LYS A 119 -0.82 -10.21 -13.25
CA LYS A 119 -0.65 -11.67 -13.36
C LYS A 119 -0.87 -12.39 -12.02
N ALA A 120 -0.53 -11.74 -10.91
CA ALA A 120 -0.72 -12.23 -9.54
C ALA A 120 -2.19 -12.20 -9.03
N VAL A 121 -3.19 -12.31 -9.93
CA VAL A 121 -4.62 -12.27 -9.58
C VAL A 121 -5.06 -13.43 -8.66
N GLY A 122 -4.28 -14.51 -8.59
CA GLY A 122 -4.51 -15.62 -7.65
C GLY A 122 -4.53 -15.16 -6.18
N TRP A 123 -3.76 -14.11 -5.84
CA TRP A 123 -3.73 -13.55 -4.49
C TRP A 123 -5.10 -13.01 -4.04
N GLU A 124 -5.85 -12.41 -4.96
CA GLU A 124 -7.22 -11.91 -4.74
C GLU A 124 -8.17 -13.02 -4.25
N ARG A 125 -7.89 -14.27 -4.65
CA ARG A 125 -8.72 -15.45 -4.36
C ARG A 125 -8.20 -16.30 -3.21
N THR A 126 -7.01 -15.98 -2.70
CA THR A 126 -6.43 -16.68 -1.55
C THR A 126 -7.29 -16.41 -0.33
N ALA A 127 -7.60 -17.44 0.47
CA ALA A 127 -8.40 -17.27 1.68
C ALA A 127 -7.71 -16.29 2.66
N GLY A 128 -8.49 -15.57 3.47
CA GLY A 128 -7.94 -14.63 4.46
C GLY A 128 -6.90 -15.28 5.37
N HIS A 129 -7.16 -16.50 5.83
CA HIS A 129 -6.23 -17.29 6.63
C HIS A 129 -4.88 -17.53 5.91
N GLY A 130 -4.91 -17.87 4.62
CA GLY A 130 -3.68 -18.07 3.84
C GLY A 130 -2.87 -16.77 3.70
N ARG A 131 -3.54 -15.63 3.51
CA ARG A 131 -2.88 -14.32 3.48
C ARG A 131 -2.32 -13.93 4.85
N ALA A 132 -3.02 -14.28 5.94
CA ALA A 132 -2.55 -14.08 7.30
C ALA A 132 -1.24 -14.84 7.55
N GLN A 133 -1.16 -16.12 7.17
CA GLN A 133 0.05 -16.94 7.34
C GLN A 133 1.27 -16.32 6.64
N VAL A 134 1.11 -15.89 5.39
CA VAL A 134 2.20 -15.20 4.65
C VAL A 134 2.65 -13.92 5.36
N LEU A 135 1.71 -13.13 5.89
CA LEU A 135 2.05 -11.92 6.66
C LEU A 135 2.74 -12.24 8.00
N TYR A 136 2.36 -13.33 8.67
CA TYR A 136 3.06 -13.82 9.87
C TYR A 136 4.49 -14.25 9.53
N PHE A 137 4.70 -15.03 8.46
CA PHE A 137 6.04 -15.39 7.99
C PHE A 137 6.88 -14.17 7.63
N LEU A 138 6.28 -13.17 6.99
CA LEU A 138 6.95 -11.90 6.69
C LEU A 138 7.44 -11.19 7.96
N ALA A 139 6.62 -11.16 9.02
CA ALA A 139 7.00 -10.58 10.30
C ALA A 139 8.13 -11.38 10.98
N GLU A 140 8.02 -12.70 11.02
CA GLU A 140 9.01 -13.58 11.65
C GLU A 140 10.36 -13.53 10.94
N ASN A 141 10.37 -13.60 9.61
CA ASN A 141 11.59 -13.51 8.80
C ASN A 141 12.24 -12.13 8.87
N LEU A 142 11.44 -11.05 8.98
CA LEU A 142 11.97 -9.71 9.19
C LEU A 142 12.60 -9.60 10.59
N GLN A 143 11.90 -10.08 11.62
CA GLN A 143 12.36 -10.08 13.02
C GLN A 143 13.70 -10.80 13.17
N ALA A 144 13.89 -11.92 12.47
CA ALA A 144 15.15 -12.67 12.47
C ALA A 144 16.35 -11.85 11.97
N GLN A 145 16.11 -10.77 11.22
CA GLN A 145 17.14 -9.90 10.63
C GLN A 145 17.21 -8.52 11.28
N ARG A 146 16.65 -8.38 12.48
CA ARG A 146 16.58 -7.11 13.23
C ARG A 146 17.88 -6.32 13.25
N GLU A 147 18.99 -6.97 13.57
CA GLU A 147 20.29 -6.29 13.68
C GLU A 147 20.67 -5.57 12.37
N ARG A 148 20.52 -6.26 11.23
CA ARG A 148 20.82 -5.69 9.90
C ARG A 148 19.95 -4.48 9.60
N PHE A 149 18.63 -4.62 9.79
CA PHE A 149 17.69 -3.54 9.48
C PHE A 149 17.85 -2.33 10.40
N VAL A 150 18.07 -2.55 11.71
CA VAL A 150 18.35 -1.47 12.67
C VAL A 150 19.65 -0.76 12.30
N GLN A 151 20.67 -1.49 11.86
CA GLN A 151 21.92 -0.89 11.37
C GLN A 151 21.70 -0.05 10.10
N THR A 152 20.94 -0.55 9.12
CA THR A 152 20.61 0.22 7.90
C THR A 152 19.80 1.49 8.25
N LEU A 153 18.79 1.39 9.12
CA LEU A 153 18.00 2.55 9.57
C LEU A 153 18.85 3.59 10.31
N SER A 154 19.81 3.14 11.12
CA SER A 154 20.71 4.01 11.88
C SER A 154 21.63 4.89 11.01
N LEU A 155 21.64 4.69 9.68
CA LEU A 155 22.33 5.58 8.75
C LEU A 155 21.70 6.99 8.74
N VAL A 156 20.37 7.08 8.87
CA VAL A 156 19.60 8.34 8.73
C VAL A 156 18.92 8.81 10.01
N GLN A 157 18.88 7.98 11.04
CA GLN A 157 18.31 8.30 12.36
C GLN A 157 19.18 7.77 13.50
N THR A 158 18.84 8.09 14.76
CA THR A 158 19.62 7.57 15.91
C THR A 158 19.35 6.08 16.12
N ALA A 159 20.28 5.35 16.76
CA ALA A 159 20.11 3.92 17.03
C ALA A 159 18.82 3.60 17.82
N GLN A 160 18.45 4.47 18.78
CA GLN A 160 17.20 4.32 19.52
C GLN A 160 15.97 4.50 18.63
N GLN A 161 16.00 5.48 17.71
CA GLN A 161 14.92 5.71 16.75
C GLN A 161 14.81 4.58 15.73
N ALA A 162 15.95 4.04 15.26
CA ALA A 162 16.03 2.90 14.36
C ALA A 162 15.44 1.63 14.99
N ALA A 163 15.81 1.34 16.24
CA ALA A 163 15.24 0.23 16.99
C ALA A 163 13.71 0.39 17.17
N ALA A 164 13.25 1.58 17.57
CA ALA A 164 11.83 1.84 17.76
C ALA A 164 11.02 1.74 16.45
N GLU A 165 11.55 2.25 15.33
CA GLU A 165 10.89 2.11 14.03
C GLU A 165 10.78 0.65 13.60
N PHE A 166 11.86 -0.13 13.77
CA PHE A 166 11.86 -1.54 13.44
C PHE A 166 10.82 -2.31 14.26
N ASP A 167 10.81 -2.11 15.58
CA ASP A 167 9.90 -2.81 16.49
C ASP A 167 8.43 -2.45 16.16
N ALA A 168 8.14 -1.18 15.85
CA ALA A 168 6.82 -0.74 15.40
C ALA A 168 6.42 -1.33 14.04
N ALA A 169 7.38 -1.55 13.13
CA ALA A 169 7.13 -2.14 11.82
C ALA A 169 6.73 -3.62 11.93
N ILE A 170 7.39 -4.36 12.83
CA ILE A 170 7.03 -5.74 13.19
C ILE A 170 5.63 -5.79 13.80
N GLU A 171 5.33 -4.90 14.75
CA GLU A 171 4.01 -4.82 15.38
C GLU A 171 2.91 -4.54 14.34
N THR A 172 3.21 -3.71 13.34
CA THR A 172 2.31 -3.38 12.23
C THR A 172 2.04 -4.57 11.33
N LEU A 173 3.06 -5.37 11.00
CA LEU A 173 2.89 -6.61 10.24
C LEU A 173 1.99 -7.60 10.99
N PHE A 174 2.26 -7.85 12.27
CA PHE A 174 1.42 -8.74 13.08
C PHE A 174 -0.02 -8.23 13.21
N TYR A 175 -0.20 -6.92 13.36
CA TYR A 175 -1.52 -6.30 13.42
C TYR A 175 -2.33 -6.58 12.14
N TYR A 176 -1.77 -6.36 10.96
CA TYR A 176 -2.49 -6.59 9.71
C TYR A 176 -2.56 -8.06 9.30
N ALA A 177 -1.62 -8.90 9.74
CA ALA A 177 -1.76 -10.35 9.65
C ALA A 177 -3.03 -10.82 10.40
N ALA A 178 -3.26 -10.29 11.61
CA ALA A 178 -4.45 -10.62 12.38
C ALA A 178 -5.76 -10.15 11.73
N TRP A 179 -5.73 -9.06 10.96
CA TRP A 179 -6.91 -8.53 10.24
C TRP A 179 -7.22 -9.23 8.92
N ALA A 180 -6.27 -9.97 8.33
CA ALA A 180 -6.39 -10.54 6.98
C ALA A 180 -7.61 -11.47 6.80
N ASP A 181 -8.11 -12.07 7.89
CA ASP A 181 -9.29 -12.94 7.95
C ASP A 181 -10.38 -12.47 8.93
N LYS A 182 -10.30 -11.22 9.44
CA LYS A 182 -11.24 -10.67 10.44
C LYS A 182 -11.87 -9.34 10.03
N PHE A 183 -11.59 -8.86 8.83
CA PHE A 183 -12.22 -7.65 8.30
C PHE A 183 -13.56 -7.96 7.64
N ASP A 184 -14.52 -8.31 8.49
CA ASP A 184 -15.83 -8.82 8.07
C ASP A 184 -16.70 -7.78 7.37
N GLY A 185 -17.53 -8.29 6.46
CA GLY A 185 -18.64 -7.54 5.88
C GLY A 185 -19.80 -7.33 6.86
N GLN A 186 -20.88 -6.73 6.38
CA GLN A 186 -22.11 -6.54 7.15
C GLN A 186 -23.29 -7.23 6.47
N VAL A 187 -24.33 -7.52 7.26
CA VAL A 187 -25.62 -7.99 6.77
C VAL A 187 -26.67 -6.94 7.13
N HIS A 188 -27.37 -6.42 6.13
CA HIS A 188 -28.47 -5.50 6.28
C HIS A 188 -29.80 -6.22 6.09
N GLN A 189 -30.82 -5.77 6.82
CA GLN A 189 -32.18 -6.27 6.78
C GLN A 189 -33.11 -5.14 6.32
N PRO A 190 -33.17 -4.85 5.01
CA PRO A 190 -34.09 -3.84 4.48
C PRO A 190 -35.55 -4.29 4.71
N PRO A 191 -36.54 -3.39 4.69
CA PRO A 191 -37.96 -3.69 4.90
C PRO A 191 -38.60 -4.38 3.67
N MET A 192 -37.95 -5.41 3.13
CA MET A 192 -38.38 -6.22 1.99
C MET A 192 -37.93 -7.67 2.15
N HIS A 193 -38.45 -8.57 1.33
CA HIS A 193 -38.11 -9.99 1.37
C HIS A 193 -36.65 -10.21 0.94
N GLY A 194 -35.77 -10.46 1.90
CA GLY A 194 -34.36 -10.74 1.64
C GLY A 194 -33.41 -10.14 2.67
N ILE A 195 -32.12 -10.34 2.43
CA ILE A 195 -31.04 -9.64 3.12
C ILE A 195 -30.07 -9.06 2.10
N VAL A 196 -29.26 -8.10 2.54
CA VAL A 196 -28.17 -7.55 1.73
C VAL A 196 -26.86 -7.80 2.44
N THR A 197 -25.94 -8.50 1.79
CA THR A 197 -24.59 -8.71 2.31
C THR A 197 -23.66 -7.65 1.74
N ALA A 198 -23.15 -6.77 2.60
CA ALA A 198 -22.13 -5.78 2.31
C ALA A 198 -20.74 -6.42 2.46
N LEU A 199 -20.19 -6.95 1.36
CA LEU A 199 -18.93 -7.68 1.39
C LEU A 199 -17.75 -6.76 1.06
N ASN A 200 -16.67 -6.88 1.83
CA ASN A 200 -15.41 -6.20 1.53
C ASN A 200 -14.67 -6.97 0.43
N GLU A 201 -14.42 -6.31 -0.70
CA GLU A 201 -13.60 -6.83 -1.79
C GLU A 201 -12.31 -6.02 -1.94
N PRO A 202 -11.20 -6.64 -2.35
CA PRO A 202 -10.00 -5.90 -2.76
C PRO A 202 -10.29 -4.97 -3.93
N LEU A 203 -9.46 -3.95 -4.07
CA LEU A 203 -9.45 -3.04 -5.22
C LEU A 203 -8.78 -3.67 -6.43
N GLY A 204 -7.65 -4.32 -6.20
CA GLY A 204 -6.85 -4.95 -7.24
C GLY A 204 -5.39 -4.55 -7.13
N VAL A 205 -4.91 -3.70 -8.03
CA VAL A 205 -3.53 -3.19 -8.05
C VAL A 205 -3.47 -1.78 -7.47
N ILE A 206 -2.66 -1.60 -6.43
CA ILE A 206 -2.46 -0.32 -5.73
C ILE A 206 -1.03 0.17 -5.97
N GLY A 207 -0.89 1.39 -6.51
CA GLY A 207 0.39 2.10 -6.52
C GLY A 207 0.60 2.81 -5.18
N ILE A 208 1.77 2.67 -4.56
CA ILE A 208 2.05 3.23 -3.23
C ILE A 208 3.33 4.06 -3.30
N VAL A 209 3.24 5.33 -2.92
CA VAL A 209 4.40 6.22 -2.71
C VAL A 209 4.60 6.37 -1.20
N CYS A 210 5.69 5.80 -0.71
CA CYS A 210 5.98 5.73 0.71
C CYS A 210 6.44 7.07 1.29
N PRO A 211 6.21 7.30 2.59
CA PRO A 211 6.78 8.42 3.32
C PRO A 211 8.31 8.38 3.34
N ASP A 212 8.92 9.56 3.47
CA ASP A 212 10.37 9.70 3.58
C ASP A 212 10.85 9.69 5.04
N GLU A 213 9.96 9.96 6.00
CA GLU A 213 10.24 10.07 7.44
C GLU A 213 10.30 8.74 8.19
N ALA A 214 9.74 7.66 7.63
CA ALA A 214 9.68 6.33 8.24
C ALA A 214 9.94 5.26 7.17
N PRO A 215 11.20 5.10 6.72
CA PRO A 215 11.52 4.33 5.51
C PRO A 215 11.06 2.87 5.55
N LEU A 216 11.12 2.20 6.71
CA LEU A 216 10.65 0.82 6.89
C LEU A 216 9.20 0.79 7.37
N LEU A 217 8.90 1.52 8.45
CA LEU A 217 7.60 1.46 9.10
C LEU A 217 6.49 1.99 8.18
N GLY A 218 6.70 3.13 7.53
CA GLY A 218 5.74 3.72 6.61
C GLY A 218 5.48 2.85 5.39
N LEU A 219 6.53 2.18 4.88
CA LEU A 219 6.39 1.19 3.81
C LEU A 219 5.48 0.04 4.24
N LEU A 220 5.76 -0.59 5.39
CA LEU A 220 5.00 -1.75 5.85
C LEU A 220 3.59 -1.37 6.35
N ALA A 221 3.41 -0.17 6.91
CA ALA A 221 2.11 0.37 7.28
C ALA A 221 1.16 0.52 6.09
N LEU A 222 1.68 0.78 4.89
CA LEU A 222 0.90 0.89 3.67
C LEU A 222 0.77 -0.46 2.94
N VAL A 223 1.86 -1.23 2.86
CA VAL A 223 1.86 -2.51 2.13
C VAL A 223 1.06 -3.59 2.84
N ALA A 224 1.26 -3.77 4.15
CA ALA A 224 0.64 -4.86 4.91
C ALA A 224 -0.90 -4.88 4.85
N PRO A 225 -1.63 -3.76 5.09
CA PRO A 225 -3.09 -3.77 4.99
C PRO A 225 -3.58 -4.02 3.57
N ALA A 226 -2.86 -3.51 2.56
CA ALA A 226 -3.21 -3.73 1.16
C ALA A 226 -3.17 -5.22 0.81
N ILE A 227 -2.06 -5.90 1.11
CA ILE A 227 -1.92 -7.33 0.79
C ILE A 227 -2.74 -8.23 1.72
N ALA A 228 -3.00 -7.81 2.96
CA ALA A 228 -3.91 -8.51 3.90
C ALA A 228 -5.33 -8.67 3.33
N LEU A 229 -5.81 -7.68 2.57
CA LEU A 229 -7.13 -7.73 1.92
C LEU A 229 -7.10 -8.32 0.49
N GLY A 230 -5.96 -8.82 0.02
CA GLY A 230 -5.84 -9.47 -1.28
C GLY A 230 -5.49 -8.54 -2.44
N ASN A 231 -5.06 -7.30 -2.17
CA ASN A 231 -4.51 -6.41 -3.19
C ASN A 231 -3.08 -6.81 -3.55
N ARG A 232 -2.63 -6.37 -4.72
CA ARG A 232 -1.23 -6.43 -5.16
C ARG A 232 -0.71 -5.01 -5.25
N VAL A 233 0.56 -4.80 -4.94
CA VAL A 233 1.12 -3.45 -4.79
C VAL A 233 2.33 -3.21 -5.68
N VAL A 234 2.44 -1.98 -6.17
CA VAL A 234 3.66 -1.43 -6.79
C VAL A 234 4.12 -0.26 -5.93
N VAL A 235 5.27 -0.42 -5.29
CA VAL A 235 5.75 0.44 -4.22
C VAL A 235 6.92 1.28 -4.71
N LEU A 236 6.81 2.59 -4.54
CA LEU A 236 7.89 3.56 -4.63
C LEU A 236 8.37 3.83 -3.19
N PRO A 237 9.50 3.25 -2.75
CA PRO A 237 9.98 3.39 -1.39
C PRO A 237 10.52 4.80 -1.12
N SER A 238 10.85 5.08 0.15
CA SER A 238 11.49 6.34 0.55
C SER A 238 12.71 6.67 -0.32
N THR A 239 12.81 7.94 -0.72
CA THR A 239 13.98 8.49 -1.42
C THR A 239 15.12 8.83 -0.47
N HIS A 240 14.83 9.04 0.82
CA HIS A 240 15.84 9.29 1.86
C HIS A 240 16.68 8.05 2.17
N LEU A 241 16.06 6.88 2.26
CA LEU A 241 16.76 5.61 2.52
C LEU A 241 16.15 4.45 1.70
N PRO A 242 16.29 4.46 0.36
CA PRO A 242 15.71 3.40 -0.48
C PRO A 242 16.39 2.03 -0.28
N LEU A 243 17.59 2.01 0.32
CA LEU A 243 18.33 0.80 0.68
C LEU A 243 17.53 -0.12 1.61
N ILE A 244 16.69 0.45 2.49
CA ILE A 244 15.88 -0.36 3.40
C ILE A 244 14.88 -1.24 2.66
N ALA A 245 14.35 -0.75 1.54
CA ALA A 245 13.40 -1.48 0.71
C ALA A 245 14.09 -2.57 -0.10
N THR A 246 15.36 -2.37 -0.48
CA THR A 246 16.15 -3.41 -1.15
C THR A 246 16.58 -4.51 -0.19
N ASP A 247 16.84 -4.18 1.07
CA ASP A 247 17.10 -5.18 2.11
C ASP A 247 15.86 -6.07 2.38
N LEU A 248 14.65 -5.56 2.15
CA LEU A 248 13.41 -6.34 2.27
C LEU A 248 13.28 -7.46 1.22
N TYR A 249 13.96 -7.38 0.07
CA TYR A 249 13.73 -8.33 -1.03
C TYR A 249 13.95 -9.77 -0.61
N GLN A 250 15.04 -10.02 0.12
CA GLN A 250 15.34 -11.36 0.61
C GLN A 250 14.31 -11.81 1.66
N VAL A 251 13.77 -10.89 2.47
CA VAL A 251 12.71 -11.21 3.43
C VAL A 251 11.42 -11.59 2.69
N LEU A 252 11.06 -10.86 1.63
CA LEU A 252 9.90 -11.19 0.79
C LEU A 252 10.04 -12.59 0.18
N ASP A 253 11.23 -12.91 -0.35
CA ASP A 253 11.53 -14.21 -0.96
C ASP A 253 11.44 -15.36 0.06
N THR A 254 11.91 -15.16 1.30
CA THR A 254 11.86 -16.21 2.34
C THR A 254 10.49 -16.37 3.00
N SER A 255 9.53 -15.50 2.69
CA SER A 255 8.22 -15.47 3.36
C SER A 255 7.08 -16.08 2.54
N ASP A 256 7.42 -16.83 1.49
CA ASP A 256 6.47 -17.48 0.56
C ASP A 256 5.44 -16.50 -0.04
N LEU A 257 5.86 -15.25 -0.22
CA LEU A 257 5.01 -14.25 -0.87
C LEU A 257 4.89 -14.57 -2.37
N PRO A 258 3.68 -14.74 -2.93
CA PRO A 258 3.56 -15.05 -4.34
C PRO A 258 4.12 -13.96 -5.26
N ASP A 259 4.74 -14.38 -6.35
CA ASP A 259 5.33 -13.51 -7.36
C ASP A 259 4.36 -12.40 -7.80
N GLY A 260 4.80 -11.15 -7.66
CA GLY A 260 4.05 -9.98 -8.12
C GLY A 260 3.02 -9.45 -7.11
N VAL A 261 2.84 -10.05 -5.94
CA VAL A 261 1.99 -9.48 -4.88
C VAL A 261 2.59 -8.18 -4.34
N VAL A 262 3.90 -8.14 -4.10
CA VAL A 262 4.66 -6.93 -3.80
C VAL A 262 5.70 -6.71 -4.89
N ASN A 263 5.70 -5.52 -5.47
CA ASN A 263 6.71 -5.09 -6.44
C ASN A 263 7.28 -3.76 -5.94
N ILE A 264 8.60 -3.61 -5.93
CA ILE A 264 9.30 -2.42 -5.42
C ILE A 264 10.17 -1.87 -6.53
N VAL A 265 9.91 -0.61 -6.90
CA VAL A 265 10.72 0.12 -7.89
C VAL A 265 11.17 1.46 -7.30
N THR A 266 12.46 1.77 -7.39
CA THR A 266 13.06 2.96 -6.78
C THR A 266 12.91 4.19 -7.66
N ASP A 267 12.30 5.26 -7.14
CA ASP A 267 12.01 6.49 -7.87
C ASP A 267 12.91 7.66 -7.44
N ALA A 268 14.17 7.60 -7.85
CA ALA A 268 15.16 8.63 -7.53
C ALA A 268 14.76 10.05 -7.94
N GLY A 269 13.94 10.19 -8.99
CA GLY A 269 13.51 11.47 -9.53
C GLY A 269 12.13 11.95 -9.07
N LYS A 270 11.42 11.17 -8.23
CA LYS A 270 10.01 11.40 -7.88
C LYS A 270 9.09 11.56 -9.11
N THR A 271 9.40 10.89 -10.22
CA THR A 271 8.68 11.02 -11.50
C THR A 271 7.72 9.85 -11.79
N LEU A 272 7.89 8.72 -11.10
CA LEU A 272 7.13 7.50 -11.36
C LEU A 272 5.76 7.50 -10.68
N SER A 273 5.56 8.38 -9.69
CA SER A 273 4.26 8.63 -9.07
C SER A 273 3.21 9.07 -10.10
N ALA A 274 3.56 9.98 -11.01
CA ALA A 274 2.70 10.41 -12.12
C ALA A 274 2.44 9.28 -13.13
N VAL A 275 3.40 8.38 -13.33
CA VAL A 275 3.23 7.19 -14.18
C VAL A 275 2.18 6.26 -13.57
N LEU A 276 2.27 5.97 -12.27
CA LEU A 276 1.27 5.16 -11.55
C LEU A 276 -0.13 5.81 -11.61
N ALA A 277 -0.21 7.12 -11.38
CA ALA A 277 -1.46 7.86 -11.39
C ALA A 277 -2.15 7.91 -12.75
N SER A 278 -1.39 7.90 -13.85
CA SER A 278 -1.93 7.87 -15.22
C SER A 278 -2.12 6.47 -15.79
N HIS A 279 -1.65 5.42 -15.10
CA HIS A 279 -1.72 4.04 -15.60
C HIS A 279 -3.16 3.50 -15.55
N ALA A 280 -3.68 3.03 -16.70
CA ALA A 280 -5.05 2.52 -16.79
C ALA A 280 -5.26 1.23 -15.99
N ASP A 281 -4.25 0.36 -15.93
CA ASP A 281 -4.27 -0.87 -15.14
C ASP A 281 -3.86 -0.70 -13.66
N VAL A 282 -3.95 0.51 -13.10
CA VAL A 282 -3.83 0.73 -11.64
C VAL A 282 -5.20 1.13 -11.09
N ASP A 283 -5.65 0.44 -10.04
CA ASP A 283 -7.01 0.60 -9.48
C ASP A 283 -7.06 1.66 -8.37
N ALA A 284 -5.95 1.90 -7.68
CA ALA A 284 -5.80 2.98 -6.71
C ALA A 284 -4.35 3.46 -6.59
N VAL A 285 -4.16 4.71 -6.16
CA VAL A 285 -2.84 5.27 -5.84
C VAL A 285 -2.83 5.94 -4.48
N TRP A 286 -1.88 5.55 -3.64
CA TRP A 286 -1.64 6.12 -2.32
C TRP A 286 -0.34 6.91 -2.33
N ARG A 287 -0.34 8.12 -1.77
CA ARG A 287 0.86 8.96 -1.69
C ARG A 287 0.98 9.66 -0.36
N HIS A 288 2.07 9.38 0.34
CA HIS A 288 2.30 9.89 1.69
C HIS A 288 3.74 10.40 1.92
N ASP A 289 4.43 10.86 0.87
CA ASP A 289 5.78 11.45 0.96
C ASP A 289 5.79 12.94 1.37
N GLY A 290 4.63 13.50 1.74
CA GLY A 290 4.48 14.89 2.19
C GLY A 290 4.60 15.95 1.09
N ASP A 291 4.68 15.54 -0.19
CA ASP A 291 4.72 16.45 -1.34
C ASP A 291 3.31 16.85 -1.77
N ALA A 292 2.88 18.05 -1.36
CA ALA A 292 1.54 18.57 -1.64
C ALA A 292 1.28 18.78 -3.14
N GLU A 293 2.27 19.26 -3.90
CA GLU A 293 2.14 19.51 -5.33
C GLU A 293 2.02 18.19 -6.08
N GLY A 294 2.84 17.22 -5.68
CA GLY A 294 2.76 15.87 -6.18
C GLY A 294 1.48 15.11 -5.79
N CYS A 295 0.88 15.40 -4.64
CA CYS A 295 -0.44 14.86 -4.27
C CYS A 295 -1.53 15.40 -5.20
N ALA A 296 -1.54 16.72 -5.43
CA ALA A 296 -2.48 17.36 -6.36
C ALA A 296 -2.31 16.84 -7.80
N GLU A 297 -1.07 16.58 -8.22
CA GLU A 297 -0.81 15.98 -9.53
C GLU A 297 -1.41 14.57 -9.66
N ILE A 298 -1.27 13.72 -8.64
CA ILE A 298 -1.85 12.37 -8.64
C ILE A 298 -3.37 12.43 -8.76
N GLU A 299 -4.02 13.29 -7.96
CA GLU A 299 -5.48 13.46 -8.02
C GLU A 299 -5.92 13.91 -9.41
N ARG A 300 -5.24 14.89 -10.01
CA ARG A 300 -5.51 15.33 -11.38
C ARG A 300 -5.36 14.22 -12.42
N LEU A 301 -4.28 13.44 -12.36
CA LEU A 301 -4.00 12.36 -13.33
C LEU A 301 -4.92 11.14 -13.14
N SER A 302 -5.38 10.91 -11.92
CA SER A 302 -6.28 9.80 -11.58
C SER A 302 -7.63 9.87 -12.28
N ALA A 303 -8.07 11.07 -12.67
CA ALA A 303 -9.34 11.33 -13.36
C ALA A 303 -9.47 10.56 -14.69
N SER A 304 -8.35 10.15 -15.30
CA SER A 304 -8.33 9.40 -16.57
C SER A 304 -9.11 8.09 -16.55
N ASN A 305 -9.15 7.38 -15.40
CA ASN A 305 -9.94 6.15 -15.23
C ASN A 305 -10.72 6.14 -13.90
N LEU A 306 -10.81 7.30 -13.23
CA LEU A 306 -11.44 7.50 -11.93
C LEU A 306 -10.92 6.54 -10.83
N LYS A 307 -9.64 6.13 -10.91
CA LYS A 307 -9.01 5.31 -9.86
C LYS A 307 -9.04 6.04 -8.53
N ARG A 308 -9.17 5.29 -7.44
CA ARG A 308 -9.21 5.87 -6.09
C ARG A 308 -7.85 6.45 -5.71
N THR A 309 -7.85 7.61 -5.08
CA THR A 309 -6.64 8.22 -4.51
C THR A 309 -6.74 8.27 -2.99
N TRP A 310 -5.59 8.13 -2.33
CA TRP A 310 -5.46 8.43 -0.90
C TRP A 310 -4.15 9.17 -0.70
N VAL A 311 -4.23 10.47 -0.41
CA VAL A 311 -3.07 11.35 -0.37
C VAL A 311 -2.97 12.08 0.97
N GLY A 312 -1.75 12.28 1.45
CA GLY A 312 -1.48 13.07 2.67
C GLY A 312 -1.56 14.59 2.46
N GLY A 313 -1.39 15.06 1.22
CA GLY A 313 -1.23 16.48 0.92
C GLY A 313 0.05 17.04 1.57
N SER A 314 -0.03 18.27 2.11
CA SER A 314 1.06 18.88 2.89
C SER A 314 1.14 18.36 4.33
N ARG A 315 0.19 17.53 4.75
CA ARG A 315 0.16 16.93 6.08
C ARG A 315 0.72 15.52 6.01
N GLY A 316 1.60 15.18 6.94
CA GLY A 316 2.17 13.84 7.06
C GLY A 316 1.35 12.94 7.97
N ARG A 317 1.96 11.83 8.38
CA ARG A 317 1.46 10.99 9.48
C ARG A 317 2.60 10.74 10.44
N ASP A 318 2.31 10.71 11.74
CA ASP A 318 3.24 10.09 12.68
C ASP A 318 3.05 8.56 12.63
N TRP A 319 3.83 7.91 11.78
CA TRP A 319 3.75 6.46 11.55
C TRP A 319 4.02 5.63 12.81
N ALA A 320 4.79 6.16 13.76
CA ALA A 320 5.06 5.48 15.03
C ALA A 320 3.84 5.50 15.96
N ARG A 321 2.92 6.45 15.74
CA ARG A 321 1.70 6.53 16.52
C ARG A 321 0.65 5.58 15.98
N ALA A 322 0.23 4.64 16.81
CA ALA A 322 -0.75 3.63 16.44
C ALA A 322 -2.03 4.20 15.80
N GLY A 323 -2.54 5.35 16.28
CA GLY A 323 -3.73 6.00 15.74
C GLY A 323 -3.58 6.61 14.33
N GLN A 324 -2.36 6.81 13.83
CA GLN A 324 -2.10 7.36 12.49
C GLN A 324 -1.41 6.38 11.55
N GLY A 325 -0.50 5.55 12.08
CA GLY A 325 0.31 4.60 11.33
C GLY A 325 -0.34 3.23 11.12
N ARG A 326 -1.44 2.93 11.81
CA ARG A 326 -2.21 1.69 11.59
C ARG A 326 -3.69 1.85 11.95
N GLY A 327 -4.52 0.93 11.46
CA GLY A 327 -5.92 0.84 11.86
C GLY A 327 -6.85 0.51 10.71
N GLN A 328 -8.15 0.51 10.99
CA GLN A 328 -9.17 0.15 10.01
C GLN A 328 -9.30 1.15 8.84
N GLU A 329 -8.80 2.39 8.97
CA GLU A 329 -8.75 3.36 7.86
C GLU A 329 -8.01 2.78 6.66
N PHE A 330 -6.84 2.18 6.89
CA PHE A 330 -6.02 1.57 5.86
C PHE A 330 -6.74 0.39 5.19
N LEU A 331 -7.43 -0.44 5.98
CA LEU A 331 -8.25 -1.55 5.48
C LEU A 331 -9.39 -1.02 4.59
N ARG A 332 -10.07 0.06 4.99
CA ARG A 332 -11.11 0.70 4.16
C ARG A 332 -10.54 1.30 2.87
N HIS A 333 -9.35 1.88 2.90
CA HIS A 333 -8.69 2.33 1.67
C HIS A 333 -8.21 1.17 0.80
N ALA A 334 -7.94 0.00 1.38
CA ALA A 334 -7.57 -1.23 0.67
C ALA A 334 -8.76 -2.06 0.19
N SER A 335 -9.99 -1.70 0.54
CA SER A 335 -11.20 -2.46 0.16
C SER A 335 -12.27 -1.58 -0.47
N GLN A 336 -13.22 -2.21 -1.15
CA GLN A 336 -14.47 -1.62 -1.58
C GLN A 336 -15.62 -2.52 -1.17
N VAL A 337 -16.78 -1.92 -0.86
CA VAL A 337 -17.96 -2.67 -0.44
C VAL A 337 -18.77 -3.09 -1.66
N LYS A 338 -19.12 -4.38 -1.77
CA LYS A 338 -20.09 -4.87 -2.74
C LYS A 338 -21.35 -5.32 -1.99
N ASN A 339 -22.46 -4.68 -2.29
CA ASN A 339 -23.76 -5.05 -1.73
C ASN A 339 -24.44 -6.09 -2.62
N ILE A 340 -24.74 -7.26 -2.06
CA ILE A 340 -25.39 -8.36 -2.76
C ILE A 340 -26.76 -8.59 -2.11
N TRP A 341 -27.82 -8.32 -2.88
CA TRP A 341 -29.20 -8.55 -2.47
C TRP A 341 -29.56 -9.99 -2.77
N VAL A 342 -29.93 -10.73 -1.73
CA VAL A 342 -30.27 -12.15 -1.83
C VAL A 342 -31.64 -12.42 -1.25
N PRO A 343 -32.46 -13.27 -1.90
CA PRO A 343 -33.65 -13.80 -1.28
C PRO A 343 -33.28 -14.50 0.03
N TYR A 344 -34.04 -14.23 1.08
CA TYR A 344 -33.88 -14.83 2.39
C TYR A 344 -35.26 -15.06 2.97
N GLY A 345 -35.53 -16.31 3.35
CA GLY A 345 -36.78 -16.66 4.02
C GLY A 345 -36.73 -16.18 5.46
N VAL A 346 -37.73 -15.41 5.87
CA VAL A 346 -38.02 -15.18 7.29
C VAL A 346 -38.71 -16.40 7.86
#